data_AF-A0A966TJB6-F1
#
_entry.id   AF-A0A966TJB6-F1
#
_cell.length_a   1.000
_cell.length_b   1.000
_cell.length_c   1.000
_cell.angle_alpha   90.00
_cell.angle_beta   90.00
_cell.angle_gamma   90.00
#
_symmetry.space_group_name_H-M   'P 1'
#
loop_
_entity.id
_entity.type
_entity.pdbx_description
1 polymer ?
#
loop_
_entity_poly.entity_id
_entity_poly.type
_entity_poly.pdbx_seq_one_letter_code
_entity_poly.pdbx_strand_id
1 'polypeptide(L)'
;MAGRGFLFKFIFFVASGCWINQLQAQGLSAGEPFVFPQGYRPEFRRELIHEQIATEQRALCKADGRSDSLFTPTGDAALNNAISFSLLSEVNRIRFQIETDSTLDHRLKVNYLYGLQSVLGYFRDYFRKPRGVGVNPAYLPLIIANYETCFKADLRGESIAPYVVALPYDAGTTLLAARIFENNIGYKAAKENLLLKYCTLFPDKTFITLQQHPEVSFADSVLKVIARTYPRQL
;
A
#
# COMPACT_ATOMS: atom_id res chain seq x y z
N MET A 1 -49.19 2.48 24.20
CA MET A 1 -48.69 1.08 24.14
C MET A 1 -48.85 0.57 22.71
N ALA A 2 -47.96 -0.33 22.29
CA ALA A 2 -47.80 -0.92 20.95
C ALA A 2 -46.86 -0.16 19.98
N GLY A 3 -45.56 -0.38 20.19
CA GLY A 3 -44.50 -0.04 19.24
C GLY A 3 -44.47 -1.02 18.06
N ARG A 4 -44.24 -0.49 16.86
CA ARG A 4 -43.84 -1.27 15.68
C ARG A 4 -42.36 -1.01 15.43
N GLY A 5 -41.55 -2.03 15.72
CA GLY A 5 -40.12 -2.04 15.42
C GLY A 5 -39.89 -2.14 13.92
N PHE A 6 -39.16 -1.17 13.38
CA PHE A 6 -38.65 -1.17 12.03
C PHE A 6 -37.44 -2.13 11.98
N LEU A 7 -37.65 -3.37 11.54
CA LEU A 7 -36.58 -4.33 11.31
C LEU A 7 -35.97 -4.07 9.92
N PHE A 8 -34.83 -3.36 9.88
CA PHE A 8 -33.98 -3.27 8.70
C PHE A 8 -33.36 -4.65 8.42
N LYS A 9 -33.89 -5.38 7.43
CA LYS A 9 -33.24 -6.58 6.88
C LYS A 9 -32.28 -6.14 5.78
N PHE A 10 -30.99 -6.07 6.08
CA PHE A 10 -29.93 -6.02 5.08
C PHE A 10 -29.84 -7.40 4.41
N ILE A 11 -30.30 -7.49 3.17
CA ILE A 11 -30.06 -8.64 2.30
C ILE A 11 -28.64 -8.49 1.75
N PHE A 12 -27.74 -9.38 2.19
CA PHE A 12 -26.44 -9.60 1.55
C PHE A 12 -26.69 -10.14 0.14
N PHE A 13 -26.56 -9.28 -0.87
CA PHE A 13 -26.45 -9.75 -2.25
C PHE A 13 -24.98 -10.09 -2.51
N VAL A 14 -24.66 -11.38 -2.37
CA VAL A 14 -23.38 -11.95 -2.79
C VAL A 14 -23.37 -12.00 -4.31
N ALA A 15 -22.88 -10.93 -4.94
CA ALA A 15 -22.51 -10.94 -6.36
C ALA A 15 -21.13 -11.61 -6.52
N SER A 16 -21.06 -12.90 -6.20
CA SER A 16 -19.92 -13.75 -6.56
C SER A 16 -20.09 -14.17 -8.01
N GLY A 17 -19.31 -13.56 -8.91
CA GLY A 17 -19.19 -14.10 -10.26
C GLY A 17 -19.00 -13.08 -11.38
N CYS A 18 -18.03 -12.17 -11.27
CA CYS A 18 -17.48 -11.53 -12.48
C CYS A 18 -16.16 -10.74 -12.31
N TRP A 19 -15.38 -10.98 -11.24
CA TRP A 19 -14.14 -10.22 -11.00
C TRP A 19 -12.85 -11.05 -11.18
N ILE A 20 -12.95 -12.31 -11.59
CA ILE A 20 -11.77 -13.17 -11.81
C ILE A 20 -11.34 -13.19 -13.28
N ASN A 21 -12.26 -12.97 -14.23
CA ASN A 21 -12.00 -13.19 -15.65
C ASN A 21 -11.37 -12.01 -16.41
N GLN A 22 -11.08 -10.88 -15.75
CA GLN A 22 -10.47 -9.71 -16.40
C GLN A 22 -8.96 -9.56 -16.10
N LEU A 23 -8.42 -10.35 -15.16
CA LEU A 23 -6.99 -10.38 -14.86
C LEU A 23 -6.19 -11.29 -15.80
N GLN A 24 -6.88 -12.14 -16.58
CA GLN A 24 -6.26 -13.09 -17.50
C GLN A 24 -5.92 -12.50 -18.88
N ALA A 25 -6.34 -11.26 -19.17
CA ALA A 25 -6.12 -10.59 -20.46
C ALA A 25 -4.78 -9.83 -20.55
N GLN A 26 -3.94 -9.86 -19.51
CA GLN A 26 -2.62 -9.22 -19.47
C GLN A 26 -1.52 -10.21 -19.07
N GLY A 27 -1.45 -11.39 -19.69
CA GLY A 27 -0.22 -12.22 -19.70
C GLY A 27 0.46 -12.52 -18.35
N LEU A 28 -0.26 -12.50 -17.23
CA LEU A 28 0.25 -12.92 -15.94
C LEU A 28 0.20 -14.45 -15.89
N SER A 29 1.28 -15.07 -16.36
CA SER A 29 1.58 -16.46 -15.99
C SER A 29 1.73 -16.50 -14.46
N ALA A 30 0.79 -17.15 -13.77
CA ALA A 30 0.97 -17.50 -12.38
C ALA A 30 2.08 -18.55 -12.30
N GLY A 31 3.32 -18.15 -12.00
CA GLY A 31 4.35 -19.11 -11.57
C GLY A 31 5.81 -18.76 -11.81
N GLU A 32 6.15 -17.87 -12.74
CA GLU A 32 7.56 -17.60 -13.06
C GLU A 32 8.03 -16.22 -12.58
N PRO A 33 9.18 -16.14 -11.89
CA PRO A 33 9.78 -14.86 -11.53
C PRO A 33 10.09 -14.03 -12.77
N PHE A 34 9.78 -12.73 -12.71
CA PHE A 34 10.13 -11.79 -13.76
C PHE A 34 11.65 -11.66 -13.88
N VAL A 35 12.13 -11.84 -15.11
CA VAL A 35 13.53 -11.63 -15.48
C VAL A 35 13.56 -10.51 -16.51
N PHE A 36 14.47 -9.54 -16.31
CA PHE A 36 14.67 -8.48 -17.29
C PHE A 36 15.06 -9.08 -18.65
N PRO A 37 14.55 -8.54 -19.78
CA PRO A 37 14.94 -9.01 -21.11
C PRO A 37 16.46 -8.99 -21.30
N GLN A 38 16.99 -9.93 -22.10
CA GLN A 38 18.42 -9.99 -22.36
C GLN A 38 18.93 -8.66 -22.95
N GLY A 39 20.01 -8.13 -22.38
CA GLY A 39 20.59 -6.85 -22.80
C GLY A 39 19.86 -5.61 -22.28
N TYR A 40 18.77 -5.76 -21.51
CA TYR A 40 18.10 -4.62 -20.89
C TYR A 40 19.04 -3.86 -19.96
N ARG A 41 19.10 -2.55 -20.18
CA ARG A 41 19.69 -1.57 -19.28
C ARG A 41 18.71 -0.41 -19.17
N PRO A 42 18.43 0.10 -17.94
CA PRO A 42 17.69 1.34 -17.82
C PRO A 42 18.46 2.47 -18.50
N GLU A 43 17.78 3.55 -18.86
CA GLU A 43 18.47 4.73 -19.38
C GLU A 43 19.50 5.24 -18.37
N PHE A 44 20.69 5.60 -18.85
CA PHE A 44 21.83 6.03 -18.03
C PHE A 44 21.46 7.01 -16.90
N ARG A 45 20.64 8.04 -17.20
CA ARG A 45 20.20 9.05 -16.20
C ARG A 45 19.36 8.49 -15.05
N ARG A 46 18.85 7.26 -15.18
CA ARG A 46 18.03 6.54 -14.18
C ARG A 46 18.72 5.32 -13.59
N GLU A 47 19.97 5.03 -13.97
CA GLU A 47 20.71 3.89 -13.40
C GLU A 47 20.82 3.97 -11.88
N LEU A 48 21.10 5.16 -11.33
CA LEU A 48 21.23 5.36 -9.88
C LEU A 48 19.96 4.96 -9.14
N ILE A 49 18.78 5.35 -9.62
CA ILE A 49 17.53 5.02 -8.94
C ILE A 49 17.17 3.53 -9.07
N HIS A 50 17.52 2.92 -10.20
CA HIS A 50 17.42 1.48 -10.35
C HIS A 50 18.32 0.74 -9.34
N GLU A 51 19.54 1.23 -9.10
CA GLU A 51 20.44 0.67 -8.10
C GLU A 51 19.93 0.90 -6.67
N GLN A 52 19.30 2.04 -6.38
CA GLN A 52 18.68 2.30 -5.09
C GLN A 52 17.55 1.31 -4.79
N ILE A 53 16.68 1.03 -5.76
CA ILE A 53 15.62 0.02 -5.59
C ILE A 53 16.23 -1.38 -5.38
N ALA A 54 17.26 -1.74 -6.15
CA ALA A 54 17.96 -3.01 -5.97
C ALA A 54 18.65 -3.11 -4.59
N THR A 55 19.15 -1.99 -4.07
CA THR A 55 19.72 -1.88 -2.73
C THR A 55 18.65 -2.11 -1.66
N GLU A 56 17.45 -1.55 -1.83
CA GLU A 56 16.33 -1.80 -0.91
C GLU A 56 15.88 -3.26 -0.91
N GLN A 57 15.77 -3.89 -2.08
CA GLN A 57 15.46 -5.33 -2.19
C GLN A 57 16.50 -6.18 -1.45
N ARG A 58 17.80 -5.93 -1.69
CA ARG A 58 18.90 -6.66 -1.02
C ARG A 58 18.92 -6.40 0.48
N ALA A 59 18.61 -5.19 0.93
CA ALA A 59 18.53 -4.85 2.34
C ALA A 59 17.37 -5.60 3.02
N LEU A 60 16.20 -5.68 2.37
CA LEU A 60 15.05 -6.43 2.85
C LEU A 60 15.32 -7.92 2.96
N CYS A 61 15.94 -8.56 1.95
CA CYS A 61 16.29 -9.98 2.05
C CYS A 61 17.19 -10.27 3.26
N LYS A 62 18.14 -9.38 3.57
CA LYS A 62 18.99 -9.52 4.78
C LYS A 62 18.26 -9.19 6.08
N ALA A 63 17.10 -8.52 6.00
CA ALA A 63 16.38 -8.02 7.16
C ALA A 63 15.47 -9.08 7.81
N ASP A 64 15.35 -10.29 7.31
CA ASP A 64 14.73 -11.37 8.10
C ASP A 64 15.73 -12.13 9.01
N GLY A 65 17.02 -11.76 8.94
CA GLY A 65 18.09 -12.38 9.72
C GLY A 65 18.63 -13.68 9.14
N ARG A 66 18.19 -14.06 7.93
CA ARG A 66 18.70 -15.23 7.21
C ARG A 66 19.77 -14.82 6.20
N SER A 67 20.70 -15.72 5.95
CA SER A 67 21.77 -15.54 4.96
C SER A 67 21.37 -16.19 3.63
N ASP A 68 20.23 -15.77 3.08
CA ASP A 68 19.76 -16.19 1.77
C ASP A 68 19.40 -14.97 0.90
N SER A 69 18.86 -15.22 -0.29
CA SER A 69 18.44 -14.17 -1.24
C SER A 69 16.94 -13.92 -1.22
N LEU A 70 16.21 -14.45 -0.24
CA LEU A 70 14.77 -14.35 -0.10
C LEU A 70 14.43 -13.42 1.08
N PHE A 71 13.16 -13.05 1.17
CA PHE A 71 12.64 -12.32 2.32
C PHE A 71 11.49 -13.12 2.91
N THR A 72 11.76 -13.77 4.03
CA THR A 72 10.89 -14.78 4.65
C THR A 72 10.56 -14.45 6.10
N PRO A 73 9.92 -13.29 6.37
CA PRO A 73 9.76 -12.74 7.71
C PRO A 73 8.71 -13.44 8.58
N THR A 74 7.95 -14.40 8.03
CA THR A 74 6.84 -15.06 8.73
C THR A 74 7.11 -16.54 9.00
N GLY A 75 6.25 -17.17 9.81
CA GLY A 75 6.28 -18.62 10.04
C GLY A 75 5.61 -19.46 8.93
N ASP A 76 4.97 -18.82 7.95
CA ASP A 76 4.21 -19.50 6.89
C ASP A 76 5.01 -19.51 5.58
N ALA A 77 5.32 -20.72 5.07
CA ALA A 77 6.12 -20.90 3.87
C ALA A 77 5.41 -20.39 2.59
N ALA A 78 4.10 -20.61 2.46
CA ALA A 78 3.34 -20.15 1.29
C ALA A 78 3.27 -18.62 1.27
N LEU A 79 3.05 -18.00 2.42
CA LEU A 79 3.07 -16.56 2.56
C LEU A 79 4.47 -15.98 2.28
N ASN A 80 5.52 -16.60 2.82
CA ASN A 80 6.90 -16.17 2.56
C ASN A 80 7.27 -16.25 1.08
N ASN A 81 6.79 -17.28 0.36
CA ASN A 81 6.96 -17.38 -1.09
C ASN A 81 6.27 -16.21 -1.81
N ALA A 82 5.03 -15.87 -1.44
CA ALA A 82 4.31 -14.73 -2.01
C ALA A 82 5.01 -13.39 -1.70
N ILE A 83 5.49 -13.20 -0.47
CA ILE A 83 6.27 -12.03 -0.04
C ILE A 83 7.55 -11.90 -0.88
N SER A 84 8.36 -12.96 -0.94
CA SER A 84 9.60 -12.97 -1.71
C SER A 84 9.36 -12.76 -3.19
N PHE A 85 8.33 -13.41 -3.76
CA PHE A 85 7.94 -13.20 -5.16
C PHE A 85 7.55 -11.74 -5.41
N SER A 86 6.71 -11.15 -4.58
CA SER A 86 6.33 -9.74 -4.75
C SER A 86 7.52 -8.78 -4.66
N LEU A 87 8.46 -9.04 -3.73
CA LEU A 87 9.64 -8.21 -3.55
C LEU A 87 10.62 -8.32 -4.72
N LEU A 88 10.86 -9.53 -5.22
CA LEU A 88 11.95 -9.82 -6.17
C LEU A 88 11.48 -9.84 -7.62
N SER A 89 10.26 -10.31 -7.87
CA SER A 89 9.67 -10.39 -9.20
C SER A 89 8.84 -9.16 -9.51
N GLU A 90 7.79 -8.89 -8.74
CA GLU A 90 6.82 -7.84 -9.09
C GLU A 90 7.41 -6.44 -9.05
N VAL A 91 8.27 -6.12 -8.09
CA VAL A 91 9.03 -4.86 -8.07
C VAL A 91 9.85 -4.71 -9.36
N ASN A 92 10.52 -5.76 -9.83
CA ASN A 92 11.32 -5.70 -11.06
C ASN A 92 10.46 -5.55 -12.31
N ARG A 93 9.31 -6.23 -12.36
CA ARG A 93 8.31 -6.06 -13.41
C ARG A 93 7.81 -4.61 -13.47
N ILE A 94 7.44 -4.03 -12.33
CA ILE A 94 6.97 -2.63 -12.25
C ILE A 94 8.07 -1.66 -12.69
N ARG A 95 9.32 -1.87 -12.25
CA ARG A 95 10.47 -1.06 -12.71
C ARG A 95 10.62 -1.10 -14.22
N PHE A 96 10.56 -2.29 -14.81
CA PHE A 96 10.65 -2.47 -16.25
C PHE A 96 9.49 -1.78 -16.97
N GLN A 97 8.27 -1.91 -16.44
CA GLN A 97 7.08 -1.27 -16.99
C GLN A 97 7.22 0.24 -16.99
N ILE A 98 7.63 0.87 -15.88
CA ILE A 98 7.85 2.32 -15.82
C ILE A 98 8.92 2.75 -16.83
N GLU A 99 10.01 1.99 -16.93
CA GLU A 99 11.12 2.33 -17.83
C GLU A 99 10.73 2.27 -19.31
N THR A 100 9.92 1.28 -19.68
CA THR A 100 9.51 1.02 -21.06
C THR A 100 8.22 1.73 -21.47
N ASP A 101 7.50 2.32 -20.52
CA ASP A 101 6.30 3.10 -20.83
C ASP A 101 6.66 4.34 -21.66
N SER A 102 6.11 4.41 -22.87
CA SER A 102 6.35 5.50 -23.81
C SER A 102 5.49 6.74 -23.51
N THR A 103 4.45 6.62 -22.69
CA THR A 103 3.61 7.77 -22.30
C THR A 103 4.23 8.57 -21.16
N LEU A 104 5.27 8.04 -20.50
CA LEU A 104 5.97 8.72 -19.42
C LEU A 104 7.18 9.49 -19.95
N ASP A 105 7.22 10.78 -19.62
CA ASP A 105 8.45 11.57 -19.79
C ASP A 105 9.52 11.15 -18.76
N HIS A 106 10.73 11.68 -18.94
CA HIS A 106 11.85 11.43 -18.03
C HIS A 106 11.51 11.73 -16.56
N ARG A 107 10.84 12.86 -16.30
CA ARG A 107 10.54 13.32 -14.94
C ARG A 107 9.55 12.39 -14.25
N LEU A 108 8.51 11.96 -14.96
CA LEU A 108 7.51 11.03 -14.43
C LEU A 108 8.13 9.67 -14.15
N LYS A 109 8.99 9.14 -15.04
CA LYS A 109 9.70 7.87 -14.79
C LYS A 109 10.54 7.94 -13.52
N VAL A 110 11.34 9.00 -13.37
CA VAL A 110 12.16 9.23 -12.17
C VAL A 110 11.28 9.28 -10.92
N ASN A 111 10.18 10.02 -10.96
CA ASN A 111 9.32 10.20 -9.79
C ASN A 111 8.58 8.91 -9.37
N TYR A 112 8.06 8.12 -10.32
CA TYR A 112 7.44 6.84 -9.99
C TYR A 112 8.49 5.85 -9.45
N LEU A 113 9.66 5.74 -10.08
CA LEU A 113 10.74 4.91 -9.54
C LEU A 113 11.16 5.33 -8.12
N TYR A 114 11.19 6.64 -7.82
CA TYR A 114 11.44 7.15 -6.46
C TYR A 114 10.31 6.80 -5.51
N GLY A 115 9.06 6.87 -5.96
CA GLY A 115 7.92 6.45 -5.16
C GLY A 115 7.98 4.96 -4.80
N LEU A 116 8.34 4.10 -5.76
CA LEU A 116 8.52 2.67 -5.50
C LEU A 116 9.67 2.42 -4.52
N GLN A 117 10.80 3.11 -4.69
CA GLN A 117 11.92 3.04 -3.75
C GLN A 117 11.51 3.50 -2.35
N SER A 118 10.74 4.58 -2.23
CA SER A 118 10.27 5.12 -0.95
C SER A 118 9.33 4.17 -0.22
N VAL A 119 8.44 3.48 -0.96
CA VAL A 119 7.56 2.43 -0.42
C VAL A 119 8.39 1.29 0.18
N LEU A 120 9.41 0.81 -0.53
CA LEU A 120 10.28 -0.27 -0.05
C LEU A 120 11.11 0.16 1.17
N GLY A 121 11.68 1.37 1.13
CA GLY A 121 12.43 1.93 2.25
C GLY A 121 11.55 2.10 3.50
N TYR A 122 10.35 2.64 3.36
CA TYR A 122 9.38 2.73 4.46
C TYR A 122 9.03 1.35 5.00
N PHE A 123 8.70 0.40 4.13
CA PHE A 123 8.40 -0.96 4.56
C PHE A 123 9.56 -1.59 5.36
N ARG A 124 10.81 -1.45 4.87
CA ARG A 124 12.03 -1.93 5.53
C ARG A 124 12.21 -1.34 6.93
N ASP A 125 11.98 -0.05 7.10
CA ASP A 125 12.21 0.64 8.37
C ASP A 125 11.13 0.30 9.42
N TYR A 126 9.94 -0.12 8.96
CA TYR A 126 8.76 -0.27 9.82
C TYR A 126 8.27 -1.71 10.00
N PHE A 127 8.67 -2.71 9.19
CA PHE A 127 8.11 -4.07 9.32
C PHE A 127 8.46 -4.80 10.63
N ARG A 128 9.55 -4.38 11.30
CA ARG A 128 9.95 -4.89 12.62
C ARG A 128 9.41 -4.07 13.79
N LYS A 129 8.73 -2.96 13.53
CA LYS A 129 8.19 -2.08 14.58
C LYS A 129 6.93 -2.70 15.18
N PRO A 130 6.61 -2.40 16.45
CA PRO A 130 5.42 -2.95 17.10
C PRO A 130 4.12 -2.45 16.44
N ARG A 131 3.04 -3.17 16.69
CA ARG A 131 1.70 -2.84 16.18
C ARG A 131 1.31 -1.40 16.52
N GLY A 132 0.74 -0.69 15.54
CA GLY A 132 0.34 0.72 15.66
C GLY A 132 1.44 1.73 15.37
N VAL A 133 2.65 1.25 15.08
CA VAL A 133 3.74 2.00 14.45
C VAL A 133 4.23 1.27 13.22
N GLY A 134 4.41 -0.05 13.31
CA GLY A 134 4.95 -0.88 12.25
C GLY A 134 3.97 -1.34 11.18
N VAL A 135 4.53 -2.07 10.23
CA VAL A 135 3.83 -2.64 9.06
C VAL A 135 3.84 -4.14 9.17
N ASN A 136 2.68 -4.79 9.04
CA ASN A 136 2.63 -6.24 8.98
C ASN A 136 3.34 -6.74 7.71
N PRO A 137 4.40 -7.56 7.82
CA PRO A 137 5.15 -8.01 6.65
C PRO A 137 4.32 -8.84 5.67
N ALA A 138 3.23 -9.47 6.13
CA ALA A 138 2.28 -10.20 5.29
C ALA A 138 1.62 -9.31 4.22
N TYR A 139 1.61 -7.99 4.40
CA TYR A 139 1.00 -7.05 3.46
C TYR A 139 1.92 -6.63 2.31
N LEU A 140 3.19 -7.05 2.26
CA LEU A 140 4.08 -6.62 1.18
C LEU A 140 3.52 -6.92 -0.23
N PRO A 141 2.99 -8.12 -0.54
CA PRO A 141 2.39 -8.37 -1.86
C PRO A 141 1.23 -7.42 -2.18
N LEU A 142 0.39 -7.15 -1.18
CA LEU A 142 -0.76 -6.28 -1.31
C LEU A 142 -0.34 -4.81 -1.54
N ILE A 143 0.70 -4.35 -0.85
CA ILE A 143 1.27 -3.00 -1.00
C ILE A 143 1.83 -2.81 -2.40
N ILE A 144 2.65 -3.77 -2.89
CA ILE A 144 3.26 -3.67 -4.23
C ILE A 144 2.21 -3.69 -5.34
N ALA A 145 1.21 -4.57 -5.24
CA ALA A 145 0.10 -4.60 -6.21
C ALA A 145 -0.72 -3.30 -6.21
N ASN A 146 -0.96 -2.71 -5.04
CA ASN A 146 -1.70 -1.44 -4.95
C ASN A 146 -0.86 -0.22 -5.34
N TYR A 147 0.47 -0.28 -5.22
CA TYR A 147 1.35 0.73 -5.79
C TYR A 147 1.18 0.80 -7.32
N GLU A 148 1.22 -0.34 -8.01
CA GLU A 148 0.98 -0.37 -9.46
C GLU A 148 -0.44 0.10 -9.82
N THR A 149 -1.44 -0.29 -9.02
CA THR A 149 -2.82 0.13 -9.24
C THR A 149 -2.97 1.64 -9.09
N CYS A 150 -2.37 2.25 -8.06
CA CYS A 150 -2.36 3.69 -7.85
C CYS A 150 -1.57 4.41 -8.94
N PHE A 151 -0.42 3.88 -9.35
CA PHE A 151 0.35 4.38 -10.50
C PHE A 151 -0.53 4.46 -11.76
N LYS A 152 -1.21 3.37 -12.12
CA LYS A 152 -2.09 3.33 -13.30
C LYS A 152 -3.27 4.31 -13.18
N ALA A 153 -3.87 4.44 -12.00
CA ALA A 153 -4.98 5.37 -11.76
C ALA A 153 -4.52 6.84 -11.85
N ASP A 154 -3.37 7.14 -11.25
CA ASP A 154 -2.78 8.48 -11.28
C ASP A 154 -2.45 8.94 -12.70
N LEU A 155 -1.93 8.05 -13.55
CA LEU A 155 -1.73 8.33 -14.98
C LEU A 155 -3.01 8.66 -15.74
N ARG A 156 -4.16 8.12 -15.31
CA ARG A 156 -5.47 8.43 -15.88
C ARG A 156 -6.12 9.66 -15.26
N GLY A 157 -5.45 10.34 -14.33
CA GLY A 157 -6.03 11.45 -13.56
C GLY A 157 -7.14 11.01 -12.61
N GLU A 158 -7.22 9.71 -12.29
CA GLU A 158 -8.22 9.14 -11.40
C GLU A 158 -7.80 9.24 -9.93
N SER A 159 -8.78 9.19 -9.05
CA SER A 159 -8.54 9.18 -7.61
C SER A 159 -7.88 7.88 -7.17
N ILE A 160 -6.79 7.97 -6.41
CA ILE A 160 -6.17 6.80 -5.77
C ILE A 160 -6.90 6.36 -4.48
N ALA A 161 -7.83 7.17 -3.98
CA ALA A 161 -8.47 6.94 -2.68
C ALA A 161 -9.13 5.56 -2.55
N PRO A 162 -9.88 5.04 -3.55
CA PRO A 162 -10.52 3.73 -3.42
C PRO A 162 -9.51 2.59 -3.16
N TYR A 163 -8.33 2.66 -3.76
CA TYR A 163 -7.29 1.65 -3.62
C TYR A 163 -6.57 1.75 -2.28
N VAL A 164 -6.20 2.97 -1.87
CA VAL A 164 -5.54 3.18 -0.56
C VAL A 164 -6.50 2.87 0.60
N VAL A 165 -7.77 3.26 0.49
CA VAL A 165 -8.79 3.04 1.53
C VAL A 165 -9.28 1.59 1.56
N ALA A 166 -9.04 0.77 0.54
CA ALA A 166 -9.27 -0.67 0.65
C ALA A 166 -8.23 -1.38 1.55
N LEU A 167 -7.05 -0.79 1.74
CA LEU A 167 -5.94 -1.41 2.46
C LEU A 167 -6.11 -1.37 3.99
N PRO A 168 -5.51 -2.33 4.72
CA PRO A 168 -5.19 -2.15 6.14
C PRO A 168 -4.44 -0.83 6.38
N TYR A 169 -4.62 -0.24 7.57
CA TYR A 169 -4.06 1.09 7.88
C TYR A 169 -2.55 1.20 7.61
N ASP A 170 -1.78 0.24 8.09
CA ASP A 170 -0.32 0.18 7.98
C ASP A 170 0.14 -0.01 6.52
N ALA A 171 -0.56 -0.88 5.78
CA ALA A 171 -0.33 -1.05 4.34
C ALA A 171 -0.64 0.23 3.53
N GLY A 172 -1.77 0.88 3.80
CA GLY A 172 -2.13 2.14 3.15
C GLY A 172 -1.18 3.29 3.49
N THR A 173 -0.72 3.35 4.75
CA THR A 173 0.28 4.35 5.19
C THR A 173 1.62 4.13 4.47
N THR A 174 2.04 2.86 4.34
CA THR A 174 3.25 2.50 3.58
C THR A 174 3.13 2.90 2.11
N LEU A 175 1.95 2.69 1.51
CA LEU A 175 1.70 3.09 0.13
C LEU A 175 1.77 4.62 -0.06
N LEU A 176 1.23 5.40 0.88
CA LEU A 176 1.33 6.87 0.82
C LEU A 176 2.75 7.40 1.05
N ALA A 177 3.68 6.58 1.59
CA ALA A 177 5.10 6.93 1.65
C ALA A 177 5.76 7.05 0.27
N ALA A 178 5.07 6.66 -0.82
CA ALA A 178 5.52 6.89 -2.18
C ALA A 178 5.71 8.38 -2.53
N ARG A 179 4.95 9.29 -1.89
CA ARG A 179 4.94 10.75 -2.10
C ARG A 179 4.62 11.28 -3.50
N ILE A 180 4.87 10.53 -4.56
CA ILE A 180 4.51 10.89 -5.94
C ILE A 180 3.01 11.17 -6.09
N PHE A 181 2.18 10.54 -5.26
CA PHE A 181 0.74 10.74 -5.28
C PHE A 181 0.24 11.98 -4.50
N GLU A 182 1.10 12.80 -3.90
CA GLU A 182 0.69 13.97 -3.07
C GLU A 182 -0.24 14.93 -3.82
N ASN A 183 -0.08 15.05 -5.14
CA ASN A 183 -0.91 15.92 -6.00
C ASN A 183 -2.13 15.20 -6.61
N ASN A 184 -2.31 13.90 -6.36
CA ASN A 184 -3.46 13.16 -6.88
C ASN A 184 -4.76 13.64 -6.20
N ILE A 185 -5.85 13.75 -6.98
CA ILE A 185 -7.16 14.21 -6.49
C ILE A 185 -7.70 13.40 -5.29
N GLY A 186 -7.30 12.13 -5.17
CA GLY A 186 -7.67 11.23 -4.08
C GLY A 186 -6.79 11.29 -2.85
N TYR A 187 -5.65 11.98 -2.89
CA TYR A 187 -4.63 11.89 -1.84
C TYR A 187 -5.13 12.37 -0.47
N LYS A 188 -5.76 13.55 -0.43
CA LYS A 188 -6.31 14.11 0.81
C LYS A 188 -7.35 13.19 1.43
N ALA A 189 -8.29 12.69 0.61
CA ALA A 189 -9.33 11.76 1.04
C ALA A 189 -8.72 10.44 1.55
N ALA A 190 -7.71 9.90 0.87
CA ALA A 190 -6.99 8.70 1.31
C ALA A 190 -6.34 8.91 2.69
N LYS A 191 -5.63 10.03 2.87
CA LYS A 191 -4.97 10.38 4.13
C LYS A 191 -5.96 10.53 5.28
N GLU A 192 -7.07 11.25 5.07
CA GLU A 192 -8.12 11.40 6.08
C GLU A 192 -8.75 10.05 6.47
N ASN A 193 -9.04 9.19 5.50
CA ASN A 193 -9.61 7.87 5.77
C ASN A 193 -8.63 6.93 6.50
N LEU A 194 -7.34 6.98 6.17
CA LEU A 194 -6.33 6.24 6.93
C LEU A 194 -6.21 6.76 8.36
N LEU A 195 -6.28 8.07 8.57
CA LEU A 195 -6.28 8.64 9.91
C LEU A 195 -7.51 8.20 10.72
N LEU A 196 -8.70 8.18 10.10
CA LEU A 196 -9.91 7.65 10.73
C LEU A 196 -9.74 6.16 11.11
N LYS A 197 -9.15 5.35 10.23
CA LYS A 197 -8.82 3.95 10.56
C LYS A 197 -7.84 3.85 11.72
N TYR A 198 -6.83 4.73 11.79
CA TYR A 198 -5.90 4.76 12.91
C TYR A 198 -6.61 5.00 14.24
N CYS A 199 -7.44 6.04 14.31
CA CYS A 199 -8.21 6.37 15.50
C CYS A 199 -9.15 5.22 15.91
N THR A 200 -9.72 4.51 14.93
CA THR A 200 -10.57 3.34 15.18
C THR A 200 -9.76 2.15 15.74
N LEU A 201 -8.53 1.95 15.27
CA LEU A 201 -7.65 0.86 15.71
C LEU A 201 -6.97 1.14 17.05
N PHE A 202 -6.73 2.42 17.38
CA PHE A 202 -6.05 2.87 18.60
C PHE A 202 -6.84 3.99 19.28
N PRO A 203 -7.99 3.68 19.90
CA PRO A 203 -8.86 4.68 20.53
C PRO A 203 -8.13 5.55 21.55
N ASP A 204 -7.22 4.96 22.32
CA ASP A 204 -6.38 5.59 23.33
C ASP A 204 -5.44 6.67 22.79
N LYS A 205 -5.13 6.62 21.49
CA LYS A 205 -4.26 7.60 20.82
C LYS A 205 -5.04 8.69 20.09
N THR A 206 -6.36 8.53 19.96
CA THR A 206 -7.20 9.37 19.11
C THR A 206 -7.10 10.85 19.46
N PHE A 207 -7.14 11.20 20.74
CA PHE A 207 -7.11 12.61 21.15
C PHE A 207 -5.80 13.30 20.76
N ILE A 208 -4.65 12.69 21.07
CA ILE A 208 -3.33 13.21 20.70
C ILE A 208 -3.20 13.31 19.17
N THR A 209 -3.68 12.29 18.45
CA THR A 209 -3.67 12.28 16.99
C THR A 209 -4.51 13.41 16.39
N LEU A 210 -5.72 13.68 16.91
CA LEU A 210 -6.57 14.75 16.40
C LEU A 210 -6.04 16.15 16.77
N GLN A 211 -5.34 16.30 17.91
CA GLN A 211 -4.65 17.55 18.24
C GLN A 211 -3.56 17.90 17.22
N GLN A 212 -2.90 16.90 16.65
CA GLN A 212 -1.88 17.08 15.61
C GLN A 212 -2.50 17.31 14.21
N HIS A 213 -3.80 17.04 14.06
CA HIS A 213 -4.55 17.12 12.81
C HIS A 213 -5.89 17.84 13.01
N PRO A 214 -5.92 19.09 13.49
CA PRO A 214 -7.16 19.81 13.79
C PRO A 214 -8.02 20.10 12.54
N GLU A 215 -7.45 20.00 11.35
CA GLU A 215 -8.09 20.31 10.06
C GLU A 215 -9.01 19.21 9.53
N VAL A 216 -9.06 18.05 10.19
CA VAL A 216 -9.73 16.86 9.62
C VAL A 216 -11.25 16.93 9.76
N SER A 217 -11.94 16.65 8.66
CA SER A 217 -13.39 16.81 8.53
C SER A 217 -14.22 15.99 9.52
N PHE A 218 -13.68 14.88 10.03
CA PHE A 218 -14.36 13.94 10.90
C PHE A 218 -14.07 14.13 12.41
N ALA A 219 -13.22 15.09 12.78
CA ALA A 219 -12.72 15.24 14.16
C ALA A 219 -13.85 15.24 15.21
N ASP A 220 -14.85 16.11 15.04
CA ASP A 220 -15.99 16.23 15.96
C ASP A 220 -16.80 14.94 16.09
N SER A 221 -16.97 14.21 14.97
CA SER A 221 -17.74 12.97 14.96
C SER A 221 -17.00 11.88 15.73
N VAL A 222 -15.69 11.77 15.54
CA VAL A 222 -14.85 10.80 16.26
C VAL A 222 -14.76 11.15 17.75
N LEU A 223 -14.57 12.42 18.12
CA LEU A 223 -14.51 12.86 19.51
C LEU A 223 -15.80 12.51 20.27
N LYS A 224 -16.98 12.71 19.66
CA LYS A 224 -18.27 12.34 20.28
C LYS A 224 -18.39 10.84 20.55
N VAL A 225 -17.87 10.00 19.65
CA VAL A 225 -17.89 8.54 19.82
C VAL A 225 -16.93 8.14 20.94
N ILE A 226 -15.68 8.63 20.91
CA ILE A 226 -14.67 8.34 21.93
C ILE A 226 -15.12 8.82 23.31
N ALA A 227 -15.74 10.00 23.43
CA ALA A 227 -16.26 10.51 24.69
C ALA A 227 -17.29 9.57 25.34
N ARG A 228 -18.10 8.90 24.53
CA ARG A 228 -19.12 7.96 25.01
C ARG A 228 -18.54 6.59 25.35
N THR A 229 -17.61 6.11 24.54
CA THR A 229 -17.05 4.76 24.67
C THR A 229 -15.89 4.69 25.66
N TYR A 230 -15.11 5.76 25.77
CA TYR A 230 -13.90 5.87 26.61
C TYR A 230 -13.84 7.22 27.35
N PRO A 231 -14.79 7.52 28.26
CA PRO A 231 -14.91 8.83 28.91
C PRO A 231 -13.70 9.24 29.76
N ARG A 232 -12.80 8.31 30.09
CA ARG A 232 -11.56 8.58 30.87
C ARG A 232 -10.36 8.98 30.01
N GLN A 233 -10.50 8.99 28.68
CA GLN A 233 -9.43 9.29 27.72
C GLN A 233 -9.49 10.73 27.18
N LEU A 234 -10.42 11.54 27.69
CA LEU A 234 -10.59 12.96 27.37
C LEU A 234 -10.29 13.83 28.58
#